data_AF-A0ABD3R0X3-F1
#
_entry.id   AF-A0ABD3R0X3-F1
#
_cell.length_a   1.000
_cell.length_b   1.000
_cell.length_c   1.000
_cell.angle_alpha   90.00
_cell.angle_beta   90.00
_cell.angle_gamma   90.00
#
_symmetry.space_group_name_H-M   'P 1'
#
loop_
_entity.id
_entity.type
_entity.pdbx_description
1 polymer ?
#
loop_
_entity_poly.entity_id
_entity_poly.type
_entity_poly.pdbx_seq_one_letter_code
_entity_poly.pdbx_strand_id
1 'polypeptide(L)'
;MLIPSHNRPPLLPPKATAIKLFTVGATLGPIVDSLHNQCLLSYDFAPITVSPPPVFADSSASGFTATPLFCSSWAVPPLLGIAYIVLGYILPRIIEVSARNVNTQYSFGSASGDVSTSDKNVVTTEDKRVLQTRAILAVSSTAAIIKLSEFLETHAGMTYHFNNHSFNLDANTNLIIMLLADVLQWISLDRTVIALLAAAVTAVGGPLSELPFVANGFWHYNVDAADYFPLSGTFFESGGIADGIASSLFGEGYSDLALSSITGPCYFAVTLDAIALGRYFDKRTEE
;
A
#
# COMPACT_ATOMS: atom_id res chain seq x y z
N MET A 1 11.48 15.73 34.13
CA MET A 1 12.35 16.53 33.25
C MET A 1 11.62 16.65 31.92
N LEU A 2 10.99 17.79 31.62
CA LEU A 2 10.22 18.00 30.39
C LEU A 2 11.22 18.29 29.25
N ILE A 3 11.30 17.41 28.27
CA ILE A 3 12.05 17.66 27.03
C ILE A 3 11.41 18.90 26.37
N PRO A 4 12.17 19.96 26.06
CA PRO A 4 11.62 21.15 25.43
C PRO A 4 10.88 20.78 24.13
N SER A 5 9.65 21.29 23.98
CA SER A 5 8.71 20.97 22.89
C SER A 5 9.17 21.43 21.50
N HIS A 6 10.31 22.12 21.40
CA HIS A 6 10.73 22.83 20.20
C HIS A 6 11.42 21.97 19.12
N ASN A 7 11.72 20.69 19.35
CA ASN A 7 12.44 19.84 18.39
C ASN A 7 11.61 18.69 17.80
N ARG A 8 10.27 18.71 17.91
CA ARG A 8 9.44 17.69 17.25
C ARG A 8 9.16 18.11 15.81
N PRO A 9 9.47 17.26 14.81
CA PRO A 9 9.00 17.52 13.45
C PRO A 9 7.47 17.59 13.45
N PRO A 10 6.87 18.47 12.63
CA PRO A 10 5.42 18.59 12.55
C PRO A 10 4.81 17.26 12.09
N LEU A 11 3.66 16.91 12.66
CA LEU A 11 2.91 15.70 12.26
C LEU A 11 2.33 15.84 10.85
N LEU A 12 1.89 17.06 10.50
CA LEU A 12 1.33 17.36 9.20
C LEU A 12 2.42 17.81 8.23
N PRO A 13 2.36 17.38 6.95
CA PRO A 13 3.31 17.83 5.94
C PRO A 13 3.21 19.33 5.66
N PRO A 14 4.31 19.97 5.22
CA PRO A 14 4.24 21.27 4.57
C PRO A 14 3.24 21.24 3.41
N LYS A 15 2.53 22.37 3.19
CA LYS A 15 1.47 22.47 2.16
C LYS A 15 1.95 22.01 0.78
N ALA A 16 3.17 22.40 0.39
CA ALA A 16 3.74 22.03 -0.90
C ALA A 16 4.03 20.51 -1.02
N THR A 17 4.45 19.86 0.06
CA THR A 17 4.63 18.39 0.13
C THR A 17 3.28 17.69 0.04
N ALA A 18 2.28 18.16 0.80
CA ALA A 18 0.93 17.60 0.78
C ALA A 18 0.29 17.65 -0.61
N ILE A 19 0.41 18.80 -1.30
CA ILE A 19 -0.13 18.98 -2.66
C ILE A 19 0.56 18.02 -3.64
N LYS A 20 1.89 17.87 -3.56
CA LYS A 20 2.64 16.95 -4.44
C LYS A 20 2.25 15.49 -4.19
N LEU A 21 2.19 15.07 -2.93
CA LEU A 21 1.74 13.72 -2.56
C LEU A 21 0.32 13.45 -3.03
N PHE A 22 -0.61 14.37 -2.76
CA PHE A 22 -2.00 14.25 -3.21
C PHE A 22 -2.09 14.15 -4.73
N THR A 23 -1.38 15.02 -5.44
CA THR A 23 -1.41 15.03 -6.91
C THR A 23 -0.87 13.72 -7.46
N VAL A 24 0.24 13.22 -6.93
CA VAL A 24 0.82 11.93 -7.37
C VAL A 24 -0.13 10.78 -7.08
N GLY A 25 -0.66 10.68 -5.85
CA GLY A 25 -1.63 9.64 -5.49
C GLY A 25 -2.90 9.70 -6.34
N ALA A 26 -3.43 10.90 -6.60
CA ALA A 26 -4.65 11.07 -7.41
C ALA A 26 -4.46 10.84 -8.91
N THR A 27 -3.22 10.88 -9.42
CA THR A 27 -2.93 10.73 -10.86
C THR A 27 -2.29 9.39 -11.20
N LEU A 28 -1.22 9.01 -10.48
CA LEU A 28 -0.56 7.72 -10.68
C LEU A 28 -1.31 6.59 -9.98
N GLY A 29 -1.96 6.86 -8.85
CA GLY A 29 -2.72 5.85 -8.11
C GLY A 29 -3.74 5.11 -8.98
N PRO A 30 -4.66 5.80 -9.69
CA PRO A 30 -5.60 5.15 -10.60
C PRO A 30 -4.97 4.31 -11.72
N ILE A 31 -3.75 4.68 -12.17
CA ILE A 31 -3.02 3.89 -13.17
C ILE A 31 -2.54 2.59 -12.55
N VAL A 32 -1.94 2.66 -11.36
CA VAL A 32 -1.45 1.48 -10.64
C VAL A 32 -2.60 0.58 -10.19
N ASP A 33 -3.67 1.17 -9.67
CA ASP A 33 -4.94 0.54 -9.34
C ASP A 33 -5.53 -0.20 -10.56
N SER A 34 -5.48 0.42 -11.74
CA SER A 34 -5.96 -0.23 -12.97
C SER A 34 -5.18 -1.46 -13.41
N LEU A 35 -3.91 -1.60 -12.99
CA LEU A 35 -3.15 -2.83 -13.20
C LEU A 35 -3.64 -3.92 -12.23
N HIS A 36 -3.85 -3.55 -10.97
CA HIS A 36 -4.31 -4.45 -9.91
C HIS A 36 -5.70 -5.02 -10.23
N ASN A 37 -6.61 -4.16 -10.72
CA ASN A 37 -8.04 -4.49 -10.83
C ASN A 37 -8.43 -5.08 -12.20
N GLN A 38 -7.45 -5.46 -13.02
CA GLN A 38 -7.70 -6.24 -14.24
C GLN A 38 -8.19 -7.66 -13.93
N CYS A 39 -7.80 -8.22 -12.78
CA CYS A 39 -8.20 -9.57 -12.38
C CYS A 39 -8.80 -9.68 -10.97
N LEU A 40 -8.67 -8.65 -10.12
CA LEU A 40 -9.03 -8.75 -8.71
C LEU A 40 -10.45 -8.33 -8.37
N LEU A 41 -10.89 -7.18 -8.86
CA LEU A 41 -12.18 -6.60 -8.48
C LEU A 41 -12.84 -5.86 -9.64
N SER A 42 -14.13 -5.63 -9.49
CA SER A 42 -14.96 -4.87 -10.43
C SER A 42 -15.59 -3.68 -9.73
N TYR A 43 -15.55 -2.52 -10.38
CA TYR A 43 -16.15 -1.29 -9.85
C TYR A 43 -17.63 -1.17 -10.20
N ASP A 44 -18.45 -1.00 -9.17
CA ASP A 44 -19.90 -0.81 -9.30
C ASP A 44 -20.28 0.68 -9.24
N PHE A 45 -19.50 1.48 -8.51
CA PHE A 45 -19.74 2.92 -8.38
C PHE A 45 -18.81 3.74 -9.27
N ALA A 46 -19.41 4.54 -10.16
CA ALA A 46 -18.74 5.46 -11.08
C ALA A 46 -17.51 4.85 -11.80
N PRO A 47 -17.65 3.67 -12.45
CA PRO A 47 -16.54 2.98 -13.09
C PRO A 47 -15.97 3.78 -14.27
N ILE A 48 -14.66 3.69 -14.44
CA ILE A 48 -13.90 4.21 -15.57
C ILE A 48 -13.22 3.00 -16.22
N THR A 49 -13.73 2.57 -17.36
CA THR A 49 -13.17 1.46 -18.12
C THR A 49 -12.76 1.93 -19.51
N VAL A 50 -11.55 1.54 -19.92
CA VAL A 50 -11.06 1.74 -21.29
C VAL A 50 -10.80 0.38 -21.90
N SER A 51 -11.62 0.00 -22.87
CA SER A 51 -11.44 -1.25 -23.61
C SER A 51 -10.23 -1.15 -24.56
N PRO A 52 -9.54 -2.27 -24.83
CA PRO A 52 -8.49 -2.29 -25.84
C PRO A 52 -9.06 -1.93 -27.23
N PRO A 53 -8.27 -1.33 -28.13
CA PRO A 53 -8.69 -1.06 -29.49
C PRO A 53 -9.11 -2.36 -30.21
N PRO A 54 -10.09 -2.32 -31.14
CA PRO A 54 -10.59 -3.52 -31.83
C PRO A 54 -9.51 -4.33 -32.56
N VAL A 55 -8.40 -3.70 -32.94
CA VAL A 55 -7.25 -4.38 -33.61
C VAL A 55 -6.53 -5.35 -32.65
N PHE A 56 -6.64 -5.11 -31.34
CA PHE A 56 -6.10 -5.98 -30.29
C PHE A 56 -7.18 -6.83 -29.62
N ALA A 57 -8.46 -6.59 -29.92
CA ALA A 57 -9.56 -7.43 -29.49
C ALA A 57 -9.56 -8.68 -30.37
N ASP A 58 -8.99 -9.76 -29.85
CA ASP A 58 -8.83 -11.01 -30.59
C ASP A 58 -10.20 -11.60 -30.96
N SER A 59 -10.66 -11.29 -32.17
CA SER A 59 -11.98 -11.69 -32.70
C SER A 59 -12.15 -13.21 -32.89
N SER A 60 -11.09 -14.00 -32.64
CA SER A 60 -11.06 -15.46 -32.79
C SER A 60 -11.18 -16.24 -31.48
N ALA A 61 -11.03 -15.62 -30.31
CA ALA A 61 -11.17 -16.30 -29.02
C ALA A 61 -12.59 -16.09 -28.47
N SER A 62 -13.53 -16.93 -28.89
CA SER A 62 -14.96 -16.89 -28.51
C SER A 62 -15.26 -17.21 -27.04
N GLY A 63 -14.44 -16.72 -26.11
CA GLY A 63 -14.56 -16.99 -24.67
C GLY A 63 -13.68 -16.12 -23.76
N PHE A 64 -12.72 -15.35 -24.29
CA PHE A 64 -12.01 -14.34 -23.51
C PHE A 64 -12.71 -12.99 -23.69
N THR A 65 -13.54 -12.60 -22.72
CA THR A 65 -13.96 -11.20 -22.59
C THR A 65 -12.69 -10.36 -22.52
N ALA A 66 -12.48 -9.47 -23.50
CA ALA A 66 -11.28 -8.66 -23.58
C ALA A 66 -11.08 -7.90 -22.25
N THR A 67 -9.98 -8.21 -21.56
CA THR A 67 -9.62 -7.53 -20.31
C THR A 67 -9.49 -6.04 -20.59
N PRO A 68 -10.12 -5.16 -19.79
CA PRO A 68 -10.03 -3.72 -20.01
C PRO A 68 -8.57 -3.29 -19.87
N LEU A 69 -8.13 -2.38 -20.75
CA LEU A 69 -6.79 -1.80 -20.69
C LEU A 69 -6.62 -0.91 -19.46
N PHE A 70 -7.71 -0.29 -19.01
CA PHE A 70 -7.79 0.50 -17.78
C PHE A 70 -9.12 0.21 -17.08
N CYS A 71 -9.08 -0.06 -15.78
CA CYS A 71 -10.23 -0.29 -14.93
C CYS A 71 -10.02 0.44 -13.58
N SER A 72 -10.76 1.52 -13.33
CA SER A 72 -10.74 2.22 -12.04
C SER A 72 -12.12 2.84 -11.75
N SER A 73 -12.23 3.71 -10.76
CA SER A 73 -13.45 4.46 -10.43
C SER A 73 -13.14 5.92 -10.16
N TRP A 74 -14.10 6.83 -10.41
CA TRP A 74 -13.98 8.23 -9.99
C TRP A 74 -13.83 8.43 -8.48
N ALA A 75 -14.16 7.42 -7.66
CA ALA A 75 -13.91 7.42 -6.23
C ALA A 75 -12.43 7.21 -5.88
N VAL A 76 -11.65 6.52 -6.73
CA VAL A 76 -10.27 6.12 -6.44
C VAL A 76 -9.28 7.30 -6.40
N PRO A 77 -9.27 8.26 -7.36
CA PRO A 77 -8.33 9.38 -7.33
C PRO A 77 -8.28 10.17 -6.01
N PRO A 78 -9.41 10.67 -5.45
CA PRO A 78 -9.35 11.40 -4.19
C PRO A 78 -8.93 10.51 -3.01
N LEU A 79 -9.32 9.24 -2.99
CA LEU A 79 -8.92 8.29 -1.93
C LEU A 79 -7.41 8.07 -1.94
N LEU A 80 -6.83 7.76 -3.11
CA LEU A 80 -5.39 7.55 -3.23
C LEU A 80 -4.60 8.85 -3.01
N GLY A 81 -5.12 10.00 -3.42
CA GLY A 81 -4.53 11.29 -3.09
C GLY A 81 -4.39 11.51 -1.57
N ILE A 82 -5.42 11.20 -0.80
CA ILE A 82 -5.38 11.27 0.67
C ILE A 82 -4.45 10.19 1.24
N ALA A 83 -4.54 8.96 0.73
CA ALA A 83 -3.71 7.85 1.16
C ALA A 83 -2.21 8.18 1.02
N TYR A 84 -1.78 8.77 -0.10
CA TYR A 84 -0.39 9.16 -0.29
C TYR A 84 0.11 10.20 0.71
N ILE A 85 -0.75 11.13 1.16
CA ILE A 85 -0.40 12.05 2.27
C ILE A 85 -0.20 11.27 3.57
N VAL A 86 -1.13 10.36 3.87
CA VAL A 86 -1.10 9.59 5.12
C VAL A 86 0.10 8.65 5.15
N LEU A 87 0.25 7.81 4.13
CA LEU A 87 1.30 6.80 4.03
C LEU A 87 2.68 7.43 3.84
N GLY A 88 2.77 8.45 2.99
CA GLY A 88 4.06 9.08 2.66
C GLY A 88 4.61 10.02 3.71
N TYR A 89 3.77 10.50 4.64
CA TYR A 89 4.19 11.49 5.63
C TYR A 89 3.67 11.22 7.04
N ILE A 90 2.35 11.15 7.22
CA ILE A 90 1.73 11.16 8.56
C ILE A 90 2.05 9.87 9.32
N LEU A 91 1.79 8.72 8.73
CA LEU A 91 1.95 7.41 9.37
C LEU A 91 3.41 7.15 9.82
N PRO A 92 4.44 7.35 8.96
CA PRO A 92 5.84 7.23 9.38
C PRO A 92 6.19 8.14 10.57
N ARG A 93 5.64 9.37 10.61
CA ARG A 93 5.87 10.33 11.70
C ARG A 93 5.20 9.88 13.00
N ILE A 94 3.98 9.35 12.94
CA ILE A 94 3.30 8.78 14.12
C ILE A 94 4.15 7.66 14.71
N ILE A 95 4.63 6.74 13.86
CA ILE A 95 5.46 5.61 14.29
C ILE A 95 6.79 6.10 14.86
N GLU A 96 7.44 7.07 14.22
CA GLU A 96 8.68 7.67 14.69
C GLU A 96 8.52 8.31 16.08
N VAL A 97 7.46 9.11 16.27
CA VAL A 97 7.16 9.75 17.57
C VAL A 97 6.87 8.69 18.63
N SER A 98 6.11 7.66 18.29
CA SER A 98 5.76 6.56 19.21
C SER A 98 7.00 5.77 19.63
N ALA A 99 7.86 5.42 18.68
CA ALA A 99 9.11 4.71 18.93
C ALA A 99 10.07 5.50 19.83
N ARG A 100 10.17 6.83 19.62
CA ARG A 100 10.98 7.71 20.48
C ARG A 100 10.45 7.75 21.91
N ASN A 101 9.14 7.87 22.08
CA ASN A 101 8.50 7.93 23.41
C ASN A 101 8.76 6.64 24.22
N VAL A 102 8.67 5.47 23.57
CA VAL A 102 8.97 4.18 24.20
C VAL A 102 10.45 4.11 24.63
N ASN A 103 11.39 4.49 23.76
CA ASN A 103 12.82 4.45 24.10
C ASN A 103 13.20 5.40 25.24
N THR A 104 12.57 6.58 25.34
CA THR A 104 12.80 7.49 26.48
C THR A 104 12.33 6.92 27.82
N GLN A 105 11.37 5.98 27.82
CA GLN A 105 10.85 5.37 29.04
C GLN A 105 11.75 4.25 29.60
N TYR A 106 12.59 3.64 28.75
CA TYR A 106 13.56 2.61 29.15
C TYR A 106 14.97 3.14 29.41
N SER A 107 15.21 4.44 29.23
CA SER A 107 16.51 5.06 29.50
C SER A 107 16.65 5.44 30.99
N PHE A 108 16.59 4.45 31.88
CA PHE A 108 17.13 4.56 33.24
C PHE A 108 18.66 4.41 33.15
N GLY A 109 19.37 5.53 33.17
CA GLY A 109 20.82 5.56 33.41
C GLY A 109 21.71 5.08 32.26
N SER A 110 21.88 5.92 31.23
CA SER A 110 23.17 5.95 30.53
C SER A 110 23.43 7.35 30.01
N ALA A 111 24.26 8.09 30.76
CA ALA A 111 24.87 9.32 30.31
C ALA A 111 25.91 8.97 29.25
N SER A 112 25.72 9.37 27.99
CA SER A 112 26.79 9.47 26.97
C SER A 112 26.25 10.10 25.69
N GLY A 113 26.89 11.17 25.22
CA GLY A 113 26.88 11.54 23.81
C GLY A 113 26.07 12.77 23.43
N ASP A 114 26.55 13.94 23.86
CA ASP A 114 26.22 15.24 23.29
C ASP A 114 26.59 15.24 21.78
N VAL A 115 25.58 15.07 20.90
CA VAL A 115 25.75 15.24 19.46
C VAL A 115 25.42 16.69 19.13
N SER A 116 26.50 17.46 19.02
CA SER A 116 26.64 18.75 18.34
C SER A 116 25.45 19.11 17.45
N THR A 117 24.65 20.04 17.95
CA THR A 117 23.63 20.79 17.20
C THR A 117 24.31 21.95 16.47
N SER A 118 25.06 21.65 15.42
CA SER A 118 25.52 22.69 14.49
C SER A 118 25.93 22.07 13.16
N ASP A 119 24.93 21.83 12.29
CA ASP A 119 25.08 22.08 10.86
C ASP A 119 23.69 22.29 10.26
N LYS A 120 23.40 23.54 9.90
CA LYS A 120 22.34 23.87 8.96
C LYS A 120 22.80 23.33 7.60
N ASN A 121 22.57 22.04 7.39
CA ASN A 121 23.01 21.28 6.22
C ASN A 121 22.48 21.94 4.94
N VAL A 122 23.40 22.54 4.18
CA VAL A 122 23.19 22.83 2.77
C VAL A 122 22.87 21.49 2.11
N VAL A 123 21.61 21.31 1.71
CA VAL A 123 21.18 20.12 0.98
C VAL A 123 22.00 20.02 -0.28
N THR A 124 22.82 18.99 -0.39
CA THR A 124 23.67 18.85 -1.58
C THR A 124 22.81 18.45 -2.78
N THR A 125 23.23 18.87 -3.97
CA THR A 125 22.60 18.43 -5.23
C THR A 125 22.64 16.89 -5.36
N GLU A 126 23.64 16.25 -4.75
CA GLU A 126 23.80 14.79 -4.72
C GLU A 126 22.68 14.11 -3.91
N ASP A 127 22.36 14.61 -2.71
CA ASP A 127 21.26 14.09 -1.88
C ASP A 127 19.93 14.11 -2.61
N LYS A 128 19.66 15.18 -3.37
CA LYS A 128 18.43 15.30 -4.16
C LYS A 128 18.34 14.27 -5.27
N ARG A 129 19.45 14.02 -5.98
CA ARG A 129 19.50 13.01 -7.05
C ARG A 129 19.30 11.62 -6.48
N VAL A 130 19.90 11.32 -5.33
CA VAL A 130 19.72 10.03 -4.65
C VAL A 130 18.25 9.83 -4.25
N LEU A 131 17.61 10.83 -3.62
CA LEU A 131 16.20 10.75 -3.24
C LEU A 131 15.27 10.62 -4.45
N GLN A 132 15.56 11.34 -5.54
CA GLN A 132 14.80 11.23 -6.79
C GLN A 132 14.90 9.82 -7.38
N THR A 133 16.12 9.28 -7.50
CA THR A 133 16.34 7.91 -8.01
C THR A 133 15.62 6.89 -7.14
N ARG A 134 15.67 7.02 -5.82
CA ARG A 134 14.93 6.14 -4.90
C ARG A 134 13.42 6.25 -5.11
N ALA A 135 12.87 7.44 -5.25
CA ALA A 135 11.44 7.62 -5.51
C ALA A 135 11.02 6.98 -6.85
N ILE A 136 11.81 7.16 -7.91
CA ILE A 136 11.55 6.52 -9.21
C ILE A 136 11.62 4.99 -9.09
N LEU A 137 12.66 4.46 -8.46
CA LEU A 137 12.79 3.01 -8.25
C LEU A 137 11.65 2.46 -7.40
N ALA A 138 11.18 3.21 -6.40
CA ALA A 138 10.06 2.82 -5.56
C ALA A 138 8.78 2.68 -6.37
N VAL A 139 8.38 3.72 -7.11
CA VAL A 139 7.17 3.69 -7.95
C VAL A 139 7.25 2.57 -9.00
N SER A 140 8.39 2.44 -9.67
CA SER A 140 8.57 1.39 -10.69
C SER A 140 8.51 -0.02 -10.10
N SER A 141 9.10 -0.24 -8.91
CA SER A 141 9.04 -1.54 -8.25
C SER A 141 7.65 -1.85 -7.71
N THR A 142 6.91 -0.87 -7.18
CA THR A 142 5.51 -1.06 -6.79
C THR A 142 4.65 -1.49 -7.98
N ALA A 143 4.79 -0.81 -9.12
CA ALA A 143 4.07 -1.19 -10.34
C ALA A 143 4.43 -2.62 -10.80
N ALA A 144 5.70 -3.03 -10.68
CA ALA A 144 6.11 -4.39 -10.98
C ALA A 144 5.55 -5.43 -10.01
N ILE A 145 5.49 -5.12 -8.69
CA ILE A 145 4.90 -5.98 -7.66
C ILE A 145 3.39 -6.13 -7.87
N ILE A 146 2.70 -5.06 -8.24
CA ILE A 146 1.26 -5.11 -8.55
C ILE A 146 0.98 -5.89 -9.82
N LYS A 147 1.85 -5.79 -10.84
CA LYS A 147 1.71 -6.64 -12.03
C LYS A 147 2.05 -8.11 -11.72
N LEU A 148 2.97 -8.34 -10.78
CA LEU A 148 3.27 -9.69 -10.29
C LEU A 148 2.07 -10.28 -9.55
N SER A 149 1.35 -9.52 -8.72
CA SER A 149 0.15 -10.03 -8.06
C SER A 149 -0.92 -10.44 -9.07
N GLU A 150 -1.18 -9.61 -10.09
CA GLU A 150 -2.09 -9.98 -11.18
C GLU A 150 -1.66 -11.29 -11.88
N PHE A 151 -0.37 -11.42 -12.17
CA PHE A 151 0.16 -12.65 -12.77
C PHE A 151 -0.07 -13.87 -11.87
N LEU A 152 0.20 -13.76 -10.58
CA LEU A 152 0.07 -14.86 -9.63
C LEU A 152 -1.39 -15.28 -9.42
N GLU A 153 -2.33 -14.31 -9.41
CA GLU A 153 -3.77 -14.57 -9.32
C GLU A 153 -4.30 -15.26 -10.58
N THR A 154 -3.96 -14.75 -11.76
CA THR A 154 -4.44 -15.30 -13.05
C THR A 154 -3.86 -16.67 -13.39
N HIS A 155 -2.80 -17.09 -12.69
CA HIS A 155 -2.12 -18.36 -12.88
C HIS A 155 -2.16 -19.24 -11.62
N ALA A 156 -3.08 -18.96 -10.70
CA ALA A 156 -3.28 -19.77 -9.51
C ALA A 156 -3.62 -21.23 -9.88
N GLY A 157 -2.99 -22.17 -9.17
CA GLY A 157 -3.15 -23.61 -9.39
C GLY A 157 -2.33 -24.18 -10.56
N MET A 158 -1.53 -23.36 -11.26
CA MET A 158 -0.63 -23.89 -12.28
C MET A 158 0.58 -24.59 -11.66
N THR A 159 0.87 -25.80 -12.16
CA THR A 159 2.07 -26.55 -11.79
C THR A 159 3.14 -26.40 -12.86
N TYR A 160 4.31 -25.91 -12.45
CA TYR A 160 5.48 -25.75 -13.30
C TYR A 160 6.47 -26.89 -13.04
N HIS A 161 7.03 -27.45 -14.09
CA HIS A 161 8.02 -28.52 -13.99
C HIS A 161 9.41 -27.98 -14.37
N PHE A 162 10.34 -27.98 -13.42
CA PHE A 162 11.73 -27.57 -13.63
C PHE A 162 12.69 -28.61 -13.07
N ASN A 163 13.55 -29.19 -13.92
CA ASN A 163 14.57 -30.17 -13.51
C ASN A 163 14.04 -31.29 -12.58
N ASN A 164 12.95 -31.96 -12.98
CA ASN A 164 12.25 -33.00 -12.19
C ASN A 164 11.58 -32.54 -10.88
N HIS A 165 11.56 -31.25 -10.58
CA HIS A 165 10.77 -30.68 -9.50
C HIS A 165 9.49 -30.06 -10.05
N SER A 166 8.36 -30.36 -9.41
CA SER A 166 7.08 -29.68 -9.66
C SER A 166 6.88 -28.58 -8.62
N PHE A 167 6.59 -27.38 -9.08
CA PHE A 167 6.27 -26.22 -8.26
C PHE A 167 4.84 -25.78 -8.55
N ASN A 168 3.98 -25.75 -7.54
CA ASN A 168 2.59 -25.35 -7.68
C ASN A 168 2.42 -23.92 -7.18
N LEU A 169 1.81 -23.05 -7.98
CA LEU A 169 1.41 -21.71 -7.55
C LEU A 169 0.07 -21.78 -6.80
N ASP A 170 0.12 -22.21 -5.54
CA ASP A 170 -1.01 -22.07 -4.62
C ASP A 170 -1.01 -20.69 -3.94
N ALA A 171 -2.11 -20.35 -3.24
CA ALA A 171 -2.27 -19.06 -2.56
C ALA A 171 -1.12 -18.76 -1.58
N ASN A 172 -0.68 -19.76 -0.81
CA ASN A 172 0.43 -19.61 0.13
C ASN A 172 1.75 -19.28 -0.58
N THR A 173 2.02 -19.98 -1.68
CA THR A 173 3.21 -19.77 -2.51
C THR A 173 3.19 -18.38 -3.14
N ASN A 174 2.03 -17.94 -3.64
CA ASN A 174 1.83 -16.60 -4.19
C ASN A 174 2.13 -15.53 -3.14
N LEU A 175 1.58 -15.67 -1.92
CA LEU A 175 1.85 -14.76 -0.80
C LEU A 175 3.33 -14.73 -0.40
N ILE A 176 4.01 -15.88 -0.37
CA ILE A 176 5.45 -15.95 -0.09
C ILE A 176 6.26 -15.20 -1.16
N ILE A 177 5.93 -15.39 -2.44
CA ILE A 177 6.59 -14.70 -3.56
C ILE A 177 6.41 -13.18 -3.41
N MET A 178 5.19 -12.73 -3.14
CA MET A 178 4.87 -11.32 -2.93
C MET A 178 5.61 -10.72 -1.74
N LEU A 179 5.62 -11.42 -0.59
CA LEU A 179 6.35 -10.98 0.60
C LEU A 179 7.86 -10.88 0.35
N LEU A 180 8.45 -11.81 -0.41
CA LEU A 180 9.86 -11.73 -0.79
C LEU A 180 10.13 -10.50 -1.67
N ALA A 181 9.24 -10.20 -2.63
CA ALA A 181 9.37 -9.02 -3.47
C ALA A 181 9.30 -7.72 -2.65
N ASP A 182 8.38 -7.64 -1.68
CA ASP A 182 8.24 -6.52 -0.75
C ASP A 182 9.48 -6.32 0.13
N VAL A 183 10.01 -7.41 0.69
CA VAL A 183 11.24 -7.37 1.49
C VAL A 183 12.42 -6.91 0.65
N LEU A 184 12.54 -7.38 -0.60
CA LEU A 184 13.58 -6.93 -1.53
C LEU A 184 13.42 -5.45 -1.89
N GLN A 185 12.19 -4.98 -2.08
CA GLN A 185 11.89 -3.57 -2.32
C GLN A 185 12.32 -2.72 -1.11
N TRP A 186 11.92 -3.10 0.11
CA TRP A 186 12.31 -2.42 1.34
C TRP A 186 13.84 -2.36 1.54
N ILE A 187 14.52 -3.50 1.37
CA ILE A 187 15.97 -3.60 1.48
C ILE A 187 16.67 -2.74 0.43
N SER A 188 16.09 -2.61 -0.77
CA SER A 188 16.73 -1.85 -1.86
C SER A 188 16.56 -0.34 -1.70
N LEU A 189 15.47 0.13 -1.09
CA LEU A 189 15.09 1.55 -1.12
C LEU A 189 15.33 2.31 0.19
N ASP A 190 14.99 1.72 1.33
CA ASP A 190 14.87 2.47 2.59
C ASP A 190 15.68 1.84 3.73
N ARG A 191 15.55 0.51 3.94
CA ARG A 191 16.17 -0.26 5.05
C ARG A 191 15.84 0.25 6.46
N THR A 192 15.01 1.29 6.61
CA THR A 192 14.65 1.79 7.94
C THR A 192 13.54 0.94 8.56
N VAL A 193 13.64 0.74 9.87
CA VAL A 193 12.61 0.03 10.65
C VAL A 193 11.28 0.80 10.65
N ILE A 194 11.32 2.14 10.62
CA ILE A 194 10.09 2.96 10.58
C ILE A 194 9.31 2.70 9.29
N ALA A 195 9.98 2.64 8.14
CA ALA A 195 9.32 2.34 6.88
C ALA A 195 8.78 0.90 6.86
N LEU A 196 9.54 -0.06 7.40
CA LEU A 196 9.08 -1.44 7.53
C LEU A 196 7.82 -1.55 8.39
N LEU A 197 7.78 -0.89 9.55
CA LEU A 197 6.62 -0.89 10.44
C LEU A 197 5.42 -0.20 9.80
N ALA A 198 5.62 0.94 9.13
CA ALA A 198 4.56 1.64 8.41
C ALA A 198 3.95 0.76 7.31
N ALA A 199 4.80 0.12 6.51
CA ALA A 199 4.38 -0.76 5.44
C ALA A 199 3.68 -2.01 5.98
N ALA A 200 4.19 -2.62 7.06
CA ALA A 200 3.57 -3.78 7.69
C ALA A 200 2.18 -3.46 8.30
N VAL A 201 2.04 -2.31 8.97
CA VAL A 201 0.74 -1.85 9.48
C VAL A 201 -0.23 -1.61 8.32
N THR A 202 0.25 -1.03 7.22
CA THR A 202 -0.59 -0.75 6.06
C THR A 202 -0.94 -2.02 5.26
N ALA A 203 -0.07 -3.03 5.25
CA ALA A 203 -0.37 -4.33 4.63
C ALA A 203 -1.59 -5.02 5.26
N VAL A 204 -1.90 -4.70 6.52
CA VAL A 204 -3.11 -5.18 7.21
C VAL A 204 -4.22 -4.14 7.16
N GLY A 205 -3.91 -2.89 7.46
CA GLY A 205 -4.90 -1.81 7.55
C GLY A 205 -5.46 -1.35 6.20
N GLY A 206 -4.68 -1.48 5.12
CA GLY A 206 -5.08 -1.14 3.75
C GLY A 206 -6.25 -1.99 3.28
N PRO A 207 -6.13 -3.33 3.22
CA PRO A 207 -7.24 -4.20 2.85
C PRO A 207 -8.47 -4.00 3.76
N LEU A 208 -8.25 -3.87 5.07
CA LEU A 208 -9.32 -3.58 6.03
C LEU A 208 -10.06 -2.27 5.73
N SER A 209 -9.36 -1.26 5.24
CA SER A 209 -9.95 0.04 4.89
C SER A 209 -10.85 -0.03 3.65
N GLU A 210 -10.81 -1.12 2.88
CA GLU A 210 -11.69 -1.35 1.74
C GLU A 210 -13.07 -1.88 2.14
N LEU A 211 -13.21 -2.53 3.30
CA LEU A 211 -14.46 -3.14 3.75
C LEU A 211 -15.68 -2.18 3.71
N PRO A 212 -15.59 -0.91 4.16
CA PRO A 212 -16.71 0.01 4.02
C PRO A 212 -17.13 0.22 2.56
N PHE A 213 -16.19 0.25 1.62
CA PHE A 213 -16.48 0.47 0.21
C PHE A 213 -17.11 -0.76 -0.44
N VAL A 214 -16.61 -1.95 -0.11
CA VAL A 214 -17.21 -3.21 -0.57
C VAL A 214 -18.62 -3.38 0.00
N ALA A 215 -18.80 -3.12 1.30
CA ALA A 215 -20.10 -3.20 1.96
C ALA A 215 -21.13 -2.22 1.39
N ASN A 216 -20.69 -1.06 0.92
CA ASN A 216 -21.56 -0.04 0.33
C ASN A 216 -21.66 -0.13 -1.21
N GLY A 217 -21.18 -1.22 -1.81
CA GLY A 217 -21.32 -1.46 -3.25
C GLY A 217 -20.56 -0.47 -4.12
N PHE A 218 -19.38 -0.01 -3.67
CA PHE A 218 -18.48 0.77 -4.52
C PHE A 218 -17.73 -0.14 -5.51
N TRP A 219 -17.34 -1.32 -5.03
CA TRP A 219 -16.73 -2.40 -5.82
C TRP A 219 -16.92 -3.74 -5.11
N HIS A 220 -16.71 -4.83 -5.83
CA HIS A 220 -16.66 -6.18 -5.29
C HIS A 220 -15.45 -6.93 -5.84
N TYR A 221 -14.87 -7.82 -5.03
CA TYR A 221 -13.84 -8.74 -5.50
C TYR A 221 -14.46 -9.83 -6.38
N ASN A 222 -13.71 -10.24 -7.40
CA ASN A 222 -14.07 -11.38 -8.23
C ASN A 222 -14.03 -12.65 -7.36
N VAL A 223 -14.93 -13.61 -7.62
CA VAL A 223 -15.10 -14.81 -6.79
C VAL A 223 -13.80 -15.58 -6.61
N ASP A 224 -12.99 -15.68 -7.67
CA ASP A 224 -11.72 -16.42 -7.65
C ASP A 224 -10.61 -15.70 -6.87
N ALA A 225 -10.71 -14.37 -6.70
CA ALA A 225 -9.73 -13.54 -5.99
C ALA A 225 -10.11 -13.30 -4.52
N ALA A 226 -11.37 -13.53 -4.15
CA ALA A 226 -11.91 -13.22 -2.83
C ALA A 226 -11.67 -14.37 -1.84
N ASP A 227 -10.41 -14.56 -1.43
CA ASP A 227 -9.92 -15.71 -0.66
C ASP A 227 -9.73 -15.44 0.84
N TYR A 228 -9.98 -14.22 1.32
CA TYR A 228 -9.68 -13.79 2.67
C TYR A 228 -10.78 -12.95 3.30
N PHE A 229 -11.28 -13.39 4.46
CA PHE A 229 -12.09 -12.53 5.34
C PHE A 229 -11.26 -12.07 6.54
N PRO A 230 -10.91 -10.78 6.65
CA PRO A 230 -10.05 -10.30 7.74
C PRO A 230 -10.69 -10.36 9.12
N LEU A 231 -12.01 -10.46 9.21
CA LEU A 231 -12.73 -10.52 10.48
C LEU A 231 -13.17 -11.95 10.84
N SER A 232 -12.58 -12.99 10.22
CA SER A 232 -12.91 -14.41 10.44
C SER A 232 -12.42 -15.01 11.78
N GLY A 233 -12.09 -14.18 12.77
CA GLY A 233 -11.50 -14.61 14.04
C GLY A 233 -12.50 -14.71 15.20
N THR A 234 -12.09 -15.39 16.28
CA THR A 234 -12.88 -15.57 17.51
C THR A 234 -13.35 -14.26 18.15
N PHE A 235 -12.64 -13.16 17.87
CA PHE A 235 -12.99 -11.82 18.34
C PHE A 235 -14.30 -11.28 17.71
N PHE A 236 -14.64 -11.73 16.50
CA PHE A 236 -15.84 -11.36 15.74
C PHE A 236 -16.88 -12.49 15.72
N GLU A 237 -16.80 -13.42 16.67
CA GLU A 237 -17.85 -14.44 16.82
C GLU A 237 -19.22 -13.78 17.07
N SER A 238 -20.25 -14.37 16.43
CA SER A 238 -21.64 -13.92 16.49
C SER A 238 -22.08 -13.63 17.93
N GLY A 239 -22.51 -12.39 18.20
CA GLY A 239 -22.96 -11.93 19.51
C GLY A 239 -21.88 -11.25 20.38
N GLY A 240 -20.65 -11.12 19.88
CA GLY A 240 -19.59 -10.33 20.51
C GLY A 240 -19.75 -8.81 20.32
N ILE A 241 -19.06 -8.00 21.13
CA ILE A 241 -19.06 -6.53 20.99
C ILE A 241 -18.49 -6.10 19.63
N ALA A 242 -17.47 -6.81 19.14
CA ALA A 242 -16.87 -6.52 17.85
C ALA A 242 -17.81 -6.85 16.68
N ASP A 243 -18.60 -7.91 16.80
CA ASP A 243 -19.66 -8.29 15.86
C ASP A 243 -20.78 -7.24 15.79
N GLY A 244 -21.21 -6.71 16.95
CA GLY A 244 -22.15 -5.60 17.01
C GLY A 244 -21.63 -4.29 16.38
N ILE A 245 -20.33 -4.01 16.49
CA ILE A 245 -19.71 -2.86 15.82
C ILE A 245 -19.59 -3.12 14.32
N ALA A 246 -19.14 -4.31 13.92
CA ALA A 246 -18.97 -4.67 12.52
C ALA A 246 -20.31 -4.68 11.78
N SER A 247 -21.35 -5.29 12.33
CA SER A 247 -22.71 -5.26 11.76
C SER A 247 -23.29 -3.85 11.67
N SER A 248 -23.00 -2.96 12.63
CA SER A 248 -23.41 -1.55 12.58
C SER A 248 -22.67 -0.76 11.48
N LEU A 249 -21.39 -1.07 11.23
CA LEU A 249 -20.57 -0.37 10.25
C LEU A 249 -20.72 -0.92 8.82
N PHE A 250 -20.94 -2.22 8.68
CA PHE A 250 -20.87 -2.95 7.40
C PHE A 250 -22.18 -3.64 7.02
N GLY A 251 -23.17 -3.66 7.91
CA GLY A 251 -24.46 -4.36 7.72
C GLY A 251 -24.44 -5.80 8.22
N GLU A 252 -25.63 -6.41 8.30
CA GLU A 252 -25.82 -7.76 8.87
C GLU A 252 -25.16 -8.88 8.03
N GLY A 253 -24.79 -8.60 6.77
CA GLY A 253 -24.11 -9.55 5.86
C GLY A 253 -22.59 -9.37 5.80
N TYR A 254 -21.97 -8.67 6.75
CA TYR A 254 -20.54 -8.36 6.67
C TYR A 254 -19.62 -9.59 6.71
N SER A 255 -20.12 -10.72 7.24
CA SER A 255 -19.40 -12.01 7.26
C SER A 255 -19.12 -12.56 5.86
N ASP A 256 -19.86 -12.11 4.86
CA ASP A 256 -19.72 -12.54 3.46
C ASP A 256 -18.79 -11.61 2.67
N LEU A 257 -18.26 -10.55 3.30
CA LEU A 257 -17.32 -9.63 2.66
C LEU A 257 -15.96 -10.30 2.51
N ALA A 258 -15.69 -10.87 1.36
CA ALA A 258 -14.37 -11.39 1.05
C ALA A 258 -13.50 -10.33 0.37
N LEU A 259 -12.24 -10.27 0.78
CA LEU A 259 -11.15 -9.51 0.18
C LEU A 259 -10.15 -10.50 -0.45
N SER A 260 -9.18 -9.97 -1.19
CA SER A 260 -8.05 -10.76 -1.67
C SER A 260 -6.84 -10.64 -0.73
N SER A 261 -6.29 -11.77 -0.31
CA SER A 261 -5.09 -11.85 0.54
C SER A 261 -3.87 -11.20 -0.10
N ILE A 262 -3.79 -11.19 -1.43
CA ILE A 262 -2.67 -10.63 -2.20
C ILE A 262 -2.62 -9.09 -2.17
N THR A 263 -3.72 -8.45 -1.75
CA THR A 263 -3.80 -6.99 -1.61
C THR A 263 -2.88 -6.48 -0.51
N GLY A 264 -2.68 -7.25 0.57
CA GLY A 264 -1.82 -6.86 1.69
C GLY A 264 -0.38 -6.53 1.27
N PRO A 265 0.32 -7.44 0.58
CA PRO A 265 1.62 -7.14 -0.03
C PRO A 265 1.60 -5.92 -0.98
N CYS A 266 0.54 -5.74 -1.77
CA CYS A 266 0.43 -4.57 -2.65
C CYS A 266 0.37 -3.26 -1.85
N TYR A 267 -0.37 -3.22 -0.74
CA TYR A 267 -0.39 -2.09 0.18
C TYR A 267 0.97 -1.85 0.87
N PHE A 268 1.72 -2.91 1.16
CA PHE A 268 3.09 -2.80 1.67
C PHE A 268 3.96 -2.03 0.66
N ALA A 269 3.96 -2.47 -0.61
CA ALA A 269 4.74 -1.85 -1.67
C ALA A 269 4.36 -0.38 -1.93
N VAL A 270 3.06 -0.10 -2.03
CA VAL A 270 2.54 1.28 -2.17
C VAL A 270 2.97 2.17 -1.01
N THR A 271 3.01 1.64 0.21
CA THR A 271 3.47 2.41 1.38
C THR A 271 4.93 2.81 1.24
N LEU A 272 5.80 1.92 0.76
CA LEU A 272 7.21 2.24 0.57
C LEU A 272 7.44 3.29 -0.52
N ASP A 273 6.67 3.25 -1.61
CA ASP A 273 6.77 4.30 -2.62
C ASP A 273 6.25 5.65 -2.13
N ALA A 274 5.16 5.66 -1.37
CA ALA A 274 4.61 6.88 -0.81
C ALA A 274 5.62 7.52 0.16
N ILE A 275 6.31 6.71 0.98
CA ILE A 275 7.38 7.16 1.87
C ILE A 275 8.56 7.73 1.08
N ALA A 276 8.99 7.05 0.02
CA ALA A 276 10.10 7.51 -0.81
C ALA A 276 9.77 8.86 -1.49
N LEU A 277 8.56 9.01 -2.02
CA LEU A 277 8.05 10.25 -2.60
C LEU A 277 7.90 11.35 -1.54
N GLY A 278 7.39 11.02 -0.36
CA GLY A 278 7.24 11.96 0.76
C GLY A 278 8.57 12.56 1.16
N ARG A 279 9.60 11.73 1.33
CA ARG A 279 10.97 12.18 1.63
C ARG A 279 11.57 13.04 0.52
N TYR A 280 11.37 12.65 -0.74
CA TYR A 280 11.84 13.41 -1.89
C TYR A 280 11.18 14.80 -1.98
N PHE A 281 9.87 14.89 -1.74
CA PHE A 281 9.13 16.15 -1.82
C PHE A 281 9.38 17.07 -0.63
N ASP A 282 9.45 16.53 0.59
CA ASP A 282 9.74 17.31 1.80
C ASP A 282 11.10 18.03 1.67
N LYS A 283 12.10 17.31 1.17
CA LYS A 283 13.45 17.87 0.98
C LYS A 283 13.53 18.96 -0.10
N ARG A 284 12.56 19.00 -1.02
CA ARG A 284 12.44 20.05 -2.05
C ARG A 284 11.71 21.30 -1.59
N THR A 285 11.02 21.25 -0.45
CA THR A 285 10.22 22.38 0.06
C THR A 285 10.95 23.23 1.09
N GLU A 286 12.16 22.83 1.49
CA GLU A 286 13.07 23.60 2.34
C GLU A 286 13.80 24.72 1.55
N GLU A 287 13.51 24.91 0.26
CA GLU A 287 14.04 25.96 -0.63
C GLU A 287 13.02 27.06 -0.90
#